data_AF-A0AB33D075-F1
#
_entry.id   AF-A0AB33D075-F1
#
_cell.length_a   1.000
_cell.length_b   1.000
_cell.length_c   1.000
_cell.angle_alpha   90.00
_cell.angle_beta   90.00
_cell.angle_gamma   90.00
#
_symmetry.space_group_name_H-M   'P 1'
#
loop_
_entity.id
_entity.type
_entity.pdbx_description
1 polymer ?
#
loop_
_entity_poly.entity_id
_entity_poly.type
_entity_poly.pdbx_seq_one_letter_code
_entity_poly.pdbx_strand_id
1 'polypeptide(L)'
;MILTDVGEVGVHVGERVHILRPSLYAMSQLGEPREIVELFAAVMGEAPSLVDALAVVLACSDEDLSDLFGCVLAEGEKLTYEPGHVEAEAVVLLARCLLKHGITGSLPELPRPADQEPEYVQEFDARAHVSMAMAHLGVSERDAWQMTMTGLVGALRAKFPPSQNDSPGAKAPSKAEMEEALAWHDRVLLRQSSRHN
;
A
#
# COMPACT_ATOMS: atom_id res chain seq x y z
N MET A 1 -9.62 8.61 16.86
CA MET A 1 -9.25 7.56 15.90
C MET A 1 -7.93 6.95 16.35
N ILE A 2 -7.87 5.65 16.60
CA ILE A 2 -6.60 4.96 16.92
C ILE A 2 -6.27 4.06 15.74
N LEU A 3 -5.08 4.25 15.18
CA LEU A 3 -4.53 3.44 14.10
C LEU A 3 -3.54 2.45 14.70
N THR A 4 -3.71 1.16 14.40
CA THR A 4 -2.82 0.10 14.88
C THR A 4 -1.81 -0.29 13.81
N ASP A 5 -0.70 -0.92 14.21
CA ASP A 5 0.37 -1.33 13.30
C ASP A 5 -0.07 -2.31 12.18
N VAL A 6 -1.27 -2.90 12.29
CA VAL A 6 -1.87 -3.77 11.27
C VAL A 6 -2.81 -3.05 10.30
N GLY A 7 -2.98 -1.73 10.44
CA GLY A 7 -3.73 -0.89 9.51
C GLY A 7 -5.24 -0.91 9.64
N GLU A 8 -5.77 -1.39 10.76
CA GLU A 8 -7.18 -1.22 11.14
C GLU A 8 -7.37 0.07 11.92
N VAL A 9 -8.57 0.66 11.78
CA VAL A 9 -8.94 1.90 12.44
C VAL A 9 -10.08 1.67 13.42
N GLY A 10 -9.84 2.00 14.69
CA GLY A 10 -10.87 2.00 15.73
C GLY A 10 -11.55 3.37 15.88
N VAL A 11 -12.87 3.40 15.68
CA VAL A 11 -13.73 4.57 15.87
C VAL A 11 -14.53 4.39 17.15
N HIS A 12 -14.29 5.29 18.11
CA HIS A 12 -14.83 5.18 19.47
C HIS A 12 -15.96 6.20 19.64
N VAL A 13 -17.16 5.71 19.94
CA VAL A 13 -18.37 6.52 20.14
C VAL A 13 -19.00 6.13 21.48
N GLY A 14 -18.82 6.97 22.49
CA GLY A 14 -19.19 6.63 23.86
C GLY A 14 -18.42 5.39 24.35
N GLU A 15 -19.15 4.34 24.71
CA GLU A 15 -18.57 3.04 25.16
C GLU A 15 -18.42 2.02 24.02
N ARG A 16 -18.89 2.34 22.80
CA ARG A 16 -18.81 1.44 21.66
C ARG A 16 -17.57 1.73 20.82
N VAL A 17 -17.00 0.66 20.28
CA VAL A 17 -15.87 0.72 19.34
C VAL A 17 -16.28 0.02 18.05
N HIS A 18 -16.22 0.78 16.96
CA HIS A 18 -16.45 0.32 15.61
C HIS A 18 -15.10 0.12 14.92
N ILE A 19 -14.89 -1.04 14.31
CA ILE A 19 -13.64 -1.36 13.62
C ILE A 19 -13.84 -1.19 12.13
N LEU A 20 -13.01 -0.33 11.53
CA LEU A 20 -12.93 -0.16 10.09
C LEU A 20 -11.70 -0.90 9.60
N ARG A 21 -11.93 -1.91 8.74
CA ARG A 21 -10.90 -2.78 8.20
C ARG A 21 -10.77 -2.56 6.70
N PRO A 22 -9.71 -1.85 6.24
CA PRO A 22 -9.40 -1.71 4.81
C PRO A 22 -8.75 -3.00 4.28
N SER A 23 -9.50 -4.10 4.33
CA SER A 23 -9.07 -5.42 3.89
C SER A 23 -8.98 -5.49 2.37
N LEU A 24 -8.27 -6.50 1.84
CA LEU A 24 -8.27 -6.80 0.40
C LEU A 24 -9.69 -7.03 -0.13
N TYR A 25 -10.59 -7.59 0.69
CA TYR A 25 -12.00 -7.72 0.35
C TYR A 25 -12.70 -6.36 0.29
N ALA A 26 -12.53 -5.51 1.30
CA ALA A 26 -13.10 -4.16 1.31
C ALA A 26 -12.65 -3.35 0.10
N MET A 27 -11.34 -3.40 -0.23
CA MET A 27 -10.81 -2.69 -1.39
C MET A 27 -11.34 -3.22 -2.71
N SER A 28 -11.59 -4.53 -2.82
CA SER A 28 -12.17 -5.12 -4.04
C SER A 28 -13.64 -4.74 -4.27
N GLN A 29 -14.34 -4.25 -3.23
CA GLN A 29 -15.71 -3.73 -3.38
C GLN A 29 -15.76 -2.30 -3.94
N LEU A 30 -14.61 -1.62 -4.07
CA LEU A 30 -14.55 -0.23 -4.53
C LEU A 30 -14.57 -0.07 -6.06
N GLY A 31 -14.41 -1.16 -6.81
CA GLY A 31 -14.48 -1.15 -8.27
C GLY A 31 -13.53 -2.17 -8.90
N GLU A 32 -13.36 -2.07 -10.22
CA GLU A 32 -12.36 -2.83 -10.97
C GLU A 32 -10.92 -2.35 -10.64
N PRO A 33 -9.86 -3.14 -10.90
CA PRO A 33 -8.50 -2.82 -10.49
C PRO A 33 -7.98 -1.42 -10.87
N ARG A 34 -8.37 -0.89 -12.04
CA ARG A 34 -8.04 0.49 -12.46
C ARG A 34 -8.83 1.53 -11.68
N GLU A 35 -10.13 1.30 -11.53
CA GLU A 35 -11.06 2.19 -10.85
C GLU A 35 -10.66 2.34 -9.37
N ILE A 36 -10.14 1.29 -8.73
CA ILE A 36 -9.60 1.36 -7.37
C ILE A 36 -8.43 2.36 -7.28
N VAL A 37 -7.52 2.35 -8.26
CA VAL A 37 -6.37 3.28 -8.30
C VAL A 37 -6.82 4.70 -8.63
N GLU A 38 -7.80 4.85 -9.53
CA GLU A 38 -8.41 6.15 -9.86
C GLU A 38 -9.12 6.76 -8.64
N LEU A 39 -9.91 5.95 -7.91
CA LEU A 39 -10.56 6.33 -6.66
C LEU A 39 -9.52 6.74 -5.60
N PHE A 40 -8.44 5.95 -5.47
CA PHE A 40 -7.33 6.30 -4.59
C PHE A 40 -6.76 7.68 -4.95
N ALA A 41 -6.45 7.92 -6.23
CA ALA A 41 -5.91 9.20 -6.69
C ALA A 41 -6.89 10.36 -6.43
N ALA A 42 -8.18 10.15 -6.67
CA ALA A 42 -9.23 11.15 -6.47
C ALA A 42 -9.37 11.54 -4.99
N VAL A 43 -9.45 10.56 -4.08
CA VAL A 43 -9.59 10.82 -2.63
C VAL A 43 -8.30 11.39 -2.02
N MET A 44 -7.12 11.00 -2.53
CA MET A 44 -5.83 11.52 -2.06
C MET A 44 -5.49 12.91 -2.64
N GLY A 45 -6.13 13.32 -3.73
CA GLY A 45 -5.93 14.61 -4.39
C GLY A 45 -6.44 15.83 -3.60
N GLU A 46 -6.29 17.03 -4.17
CA GLU A 46 -6.58 18.30 -3.50
C GLU A 46 -8.07 18.55 -3.24
N ALA A 47 -8.95 18.04 -4.11
CA ALA A 47 -10.40 18.25 -4.06
C ALA A 47 -11.16 16.91 -4.05
N PRO A 48 -11.09 16.15 -2.94
CA PRO A 48 -11.69 14.83 -2.87
C PRO A 48 -13.22 14.90 -2.88
N SER A 49 -13.84 13.96 -3.59
CA SER A 49 -15.30 13.74 -3.54
C SER A 49 -15.68 13.14 -2.19
N LEU A 50 -16.65 13.76 -1.51
CA LEU A 50 -17.18 13.22 -0.26
C LEU A 50 -17.89 11.87 -0.49
N VAL A 51 -18.54 11.70 -1.64
CA VAL A 51 -19.20 10.45 -2.03
C VAL A 51 -18.18 9.31 -2.10
N ASP A 52 -17.03 9.58 -2.71
CA ASP A 52 -15.94 8.62 -2.86
C ASP A 52 -15.33 8.26 -1.50
N ALA A 53 -15.11 9.27 -0.66
CA ALA A 53 -14.63 9.06 0.71
C ALA A 53 -15.62 8.23 1.55
N LEU A 54 -16.92 8.46 1.42
CA LEU A 54 -17.95 7.67 2.09
C LEU A 54 -17.96 6.22 1.58
N ALA A 55 -17.85 6.01 0.27
CA ALA A 55 -17.77 4.67 -0.31
C ALA A 55 -16.62 3.87 0.30
N VAL A 56 -15.44 4.48 0.48
CA VAL A 56 -14.30 3.87 1.17
C VAL A 56 -14.64 3.49 2.61
N VAL A 57 -15.17 4.43 3.39
CA VAL A 57 -15.47 4.20 4.81
C VAL A 57 -16.49 3.08 4.99
N LEU A 58 -17.56 3.09 4.19
CA LEU A 58 -18.63 2.10 4.24
C LEU A 58 -18.17 0.72 3.75
N ALA A 59 -17.31 0.65 2.73
CA ALA A 59 -16.71 -0.61 2.29
C ALA A 59 -15.81 -1.25 3.36
N CYS A 60 -15.23 -0.44 4.25
CA CYS A 60 -14.37 -0.90 5.34
C CYS A 60 -15.14 -1.27 6.62
N SER A 61 -16.47 -1.10 6.67
CA SER A 61 -17.29 -1.40 7.83
C SER A 61 -18.12 -2.68 7.64
N ASP A 62 -18.18 -3.51 8.66
CA ASP A 62 -19.03 -4.72 8.70
C ASP A 62 -20.46 -4.44 9.21
N GLU A 63 -20.76 -3.20 9.62
CA GLU A 63 -22.04 -2.77 10.16
C GLU A 63 -22.50 -1.46 9.50
N ASP A 64 -23.79 -1.13 9.65
CA ASP A 64 -24.33 0.13 9.15
C ASP A 64 -23.86 1.30 10.03
N LEU A 65 -23.01 2.16 9.47
CA LEU A 65 -22.46 3.35 10.12
C LEU A 65 -22.94 4.64 9.44
N SER A 66 -24.05 4.57 8.70
CA SER A 66 -24.66 5.72 8.01
C SER A 66 -25.00 6.86 8.97
N ASP A 67 -25.49 6.55 10.17
CA ASP A 67 -25.76 7.56 11.21
C ASP A 67 -24.48 8.31 11.64
N LEU A 68 -23.33 7.62 11.61
CA LEU A 68 -22.07 8.18 12.08
C LEU A 68 -21.37 8.98 10.99
N PHE A 69 -21.22 8.43 9.79
CA PHE A 69 -20.45 9.05 8.71
C PHE A 69 -21.31 9.77 7.67
N GLY A 70 -22.61 9.49 7.64
CA GLY A 70 -23.53 9.90 6.59
C GLY A 70 -23.65 8.84 5.50
N CYS A 71 -24.59 9.06 4.59
CA CYS A 71 -24.82 8.19 3.44
C CYS A 71 -25.22 9.00 2.21
N VAL A 72 -25.20 8.35 1.05
CA VAL A 72 -25.67 8.93 -0.20
C VAL A 72 -26.91 8.17 -0.65
N LEU A 73 -28.03 8.87 -0.72
CA LEU A 73 -29.28 8.34 -1.22
C LEU A 73 -29.42 8.63 -2.71
N ALA A 74 -29.82 7.62 -3.47
CA ALA A 74 -30.12 7.74 -4.89
C ALA A 74 -31.65 7.78 -5.10
N GLU A 75 -32.15 8.92 -5.57
CA GLU A 75 -33.54 9.09 -6.01
C GLU A 75 -33.55 9.30 -7.53
N GLY A 76 -33.66 8.20 -8.29
CA GLY A 76 -33.49 8.23 -9.75
C GLY A 76 -32.04 8.56 -10.13
N GLU A 77 -31.83 9.64 -10.89
CA GLU A 77 -30.48 10.12 -11.28
C GLU A 77 -29.88 11.10 -10.25
N LYS A 78 -30.65 11.49 -9.22
CA LYS A 78 -30.21 12.47 -8.23
C LYS A 78 -29.58 11.77 -7.03
N LEU A 79 -28.31 12.09 -6.78
CA LEU A 79 -27.60 11.70 -5.55
C LEU A 79 -27.76 12.82 -4.50
N THR A 80 -28.25 12.47 -3.32
CA THR A 80 -28.40 13.38 -2.18
C THR A 80 -27.58 12.87 -1.01
N TYR A 81 -26.66 13.68 -0.51
CA TYR A 81 -25.88 13.36 0.68
C TYR A 81 -26.69 13.68 1.94
N GLU A 82 -26.86 12.69 2.81
CA GLU A 82 -27.39 12.85 4.16
C GLU A 82 -26.25 12.84 5.17
N PRO A 83 -26.02 13.94 5.91
CA PRO A 83 -24.89 14.05 6.82
C PRO A 83 -25.07 13.19 8.07
N GLY A 84 -23.99 12.53 8.48
CA GLY A 84 -23.88 11.86 9.77
C GLY A 84 -23.39 12.79 10.89
N HIS A 85 -23.05 12.20 12.03
CA HIS A 85 -22.48 12.92 13.18
C HIS A 85 -21.03 13.38 12.98
N VAL A 86 -20.28 12.73 12.08
CA VAL A 86 -18.89 13.06 11.76
C VAL A 86 -18.87 14.09 10.64
N GLU A 87 -18.11 15.17 10.85
CA GLU A 87 -17.90 16.22 9.85
C GLU A 87 -17.30 15.67 8.55
N ALA A 88 -17.73 16.20 7.40
CA ALA A 88 -17.32 15.74 6.07
C ALA A 88 -15.78 15.72 5.89
N GLU A 89 -15.07 16.71 6.42
CA GLU A 89 -13.60 16.75 6.35
C GLU A 89 -12.95 15.59 7.11
N ALA A 90 -13.52 15.21 8.26
CA ALA A 90 -13.03 14.08 9.05
C ALA A 90 -13.31 12.74 8.34
N VAL A 91 -14.43 12.62 7.62
CA VAL A 91 -14.72 11.46 6.75
C VAL A 91 -13.65 11.31 5.67
N VAL A 92 -13.29 12.41 4.99
CA VAL A 92 -12.23 12.40 3.97
C VAL A 92 -10.87 11.99 4.55
N LEU A 93 -10.48 12.54 5.71
CA LEU A 93 -9.22 12.18 6.36
C LEU A 93 -9.17 10.70 6.78
N LEU A 94 -10.29 10.19 7.28
CA LEU A 94 -10.45 8.78 7.61
C LEU A 94 -10.34 7.90 6.35
N ALA A 95 -11.03 8.26 5.26
CA ALA A 95 -10.97 7.53 4.00
C ALA A 95 -9.54 7.48 3.43
N ARG A 96 -8.81 8.60 3.44
CA ARG A 96 -7.39 8.64 3.05
C ARG A 96 -6.52 7.71 3.88
N CYS A 97 -6.78 7.65 5.18
CA CYS A 97 -6.09 6.72 6.07
C CYS A 97 -6.38 5.26 5.70
N LEU A 98 -7.67 4.90 5.56
CA LEU A 98 -8.10 3.56 5.16
C LEU A 98 -7.49 3.13 3.83
N LEU A 99 -7.55 4.00 2.82
CA LEU A 99 -6.96 3.78 1.50
C LEU A 99 -5.44 3.56 1.56
N LYS A 100 -4.72 4.37 2.34
CA LYS A 100 -3.28 4.17 2.56
C LYS A 100 -3.01 2.78 3.16
N HIS A 101 -3.80 2.34 4.13
CA HIS A 101 -3.58 1.03 4.75
C HIS A 101 -4.04 -0.16 3.90
N GLY A 102 -5.05 0.05 3.05
CA GLY A 102 -5.67 -0.97 2.21
C GLY A 102 -5.06 -1.12 0.82
N ILE A 103 -4.38 -0.10 0.28
CA ILE A 103 -3.80 -0.12 -1.07
C ILE A 103 -2.28 -0.08 -1.02
N THR A 104 -1.68 0.98 -0.46
CA THR A 104 -0.22 1.16 -0.50
C THR A 104 0.51 0.52 0.69
N GLY A 105 -0.19 0.34 1.80
CA GLY A 105 0.40 0.01 3.09
C GLY A 105 1.06 1.23 3.75
N SER A 106 1.12 1.24 5.09
CA SER A 106 1.77 2.33 5.84
C SER A 106 3.02 1.86 6.60
N LEU A 107 3.88 1.11 5.92
CA LEU A 107 5.20 0.73 6.44
C LEU A 107 6.28 1.63 5.86
N PRO A 108 7.41 1.84 6.57
CA PRO A 108 8.53 2.60 6.04
C PRO A 108 8.97 2.07 4.67
N GLU A 109 9.25 2.95 3.74
CA GLU A 109 9.76 2.54 2.43
C GLU A 109 11.12 1.84 2.57
N LEU A 110 11.36 0.87 1.71
CA LEU A 110 12.69 0.24 1.64
C LEU A 110 13.66 1.19 0.92
N PRO A 111 14.94 1.22 1.29
CA PRO A 111 15.94 2.02 0.60
C PRO A 111 15.96 1.66 -0.90
N ARG A 112 15.85 2.67 -1.76
CA ARG A 112 15.97 2.52 -3.22
C ARG A 112 17.27 3.14 -3.72
N PRO A 113 17.88 2.62 -4.80
CA PRO A 113 19.00 3.29 -5.45
C PRO A 113 18.63 4.71 -5.88
N ALA A 114 19.54 5.67 -5.72
CA ALA A 114 19.27 7.08 -5.98
C ALA A 114 18.97 7.39 -7.47
N ASP A 115 19.34 6.47 -8.36
CA ASP A 115 19.12 6.51 -9.80
C ASP A 115 17.83 5.78 -10.25
N GLN A 116 17.11 5.13 -9.33
CA GLN A 116 15.90 4.40 -9.63
C GLN A 116 14.65 5.28 -9.43
N GLU A 117 14.01 5.66 -10.53
CA GLU A 117 12.72 6.35 -10.52
C GLU A 117 11.63 5.46 -9.87
N PRO A 118 10.71 6.03 -9.08
CA PRO A 118 9.59 5.28 -8.51
C PRO A 118 8.67 4.77 -9.62
N GLU A 119 8.48 3.46 -9.67
CA GLU A 119 7.47 2.83 -10.51
C GLU A 119 6.10 2.98 -9.86
N TYR A 120 5.15 3.55 -10.59
CA TYR A 120 3.77 3.69 -10.17
C TYR A 120 2.92 2.57 -10.76
N VAL A 121 2.10 1.96 -9.91
CA VAL A 121 1.20 0.88 -10.33
C VAL A 121 -0.11 1.50 -10.82
N GLN A 122 -0.57 1.07 -11.99
CA GLN A 122 -1.80 1.59 -12.62
C GLN A 122 -3.05 0.79 -12.26
N GLU A 123 -2.90 -0.35 -11.59
CA GLU A 123 -3.98 -1.27 -11.23
C GLU A 123 -3.73 -1.86 -9.85
N PHE A 124 -4.81 -2.04 -9.07
CA PHE A 124 -4.77 -2.74 -7.79
C PHE A 124 -5.54 -4.07 -7.88
N ASP A 125 -4.81 -5.17 -8.12
CA ASP A 125 -5.40 -6.51 -8.14
C ASP A 125 -5.42 -7.12 -6.72
N ALA A 126 -6.52 -6.95 -6.00
CA ALA A 126 -6.70 -7.53 -4.67
C ALA A 126 -6.56 -9.07 -4.67
N ARG A 127 -6.97 -9.75 -5.74
CA ARG A 127 -6.92 -11.21 -5.84
C ARG A 127 -5.49 -11.73 -5.99
N ALA A 128 -4.64 -10.99 -6.70
CA ALA A 128 -3.22 -11.29 -6.77
C ALA A 128 -2.56 -11.21 -5.38
N HIS A 129 -2.94 -10.21 -4.58
CA HIS A 129 -2.46 -10.07 -3.20
C HIS A 129 -2.97 -11.19 -2.28
N VAL A 130 -4.24 -11.60 -2.41
CA VAL A 130 -4.80 -12.76 -1.71
C VAL A 130 -4.03 -14.04 -2.07
N SER A 131 -3.78 -14.26 -3.36
CA SER A 131 -3.02 -15.42 -3.84
C SER A 131 -1.60 -15.42 -3.29
N MET A 132 -0.96 -14.25 -3.23
CA MET A 132 0.36 -14.07 -2.64
C MET A 132 0.35 -14.39 -1.13
N ALA A 133 -0.65 -13.89 -0.39
CA ALA A 133 -0.81 -14.17 1.03
C ALA A 133 -0.97 -15.67 1.30
N MET A 134 -1.82 -16.36 0.53
CA MET A 134 -2.01 -17.81 0.66
C MET A 134 -0.71 -18.58 0.35
N ALA A 135 -0.05 -18.26 -0.76
CA ALA A 135 1.15 -18.96 -1.21
C ALA A 135 2.34 -18.76 -0.27
N HIS A 136 2.53 -17.54 0.23
CA HIS A 136 3.71 -17.20 1.03
C HIS A 136 3.46 -17.23 2.53
N LEU A 137 2.24 -17.00 3.03
CA LEU A 137 1.98 -16.97 4.47
C LEU A 137 1.26 -18.23 4.96
N GLY A 138 0.71 -19.05 4.05
CA GLY A 138 0.00 -20.28 4.41
C GLY A 138 -1.33 -20.02 5.13
N VAL A 139 -1.86 -18.79 5.03
CA VAL A 139 -3.16 -18.41 5.56
C VAL A 139 -4.28 -18.96 4.68
N SER A 140 -5.48 -19.15 5.25
CA SER A 140 -6.64 -19.56 4.47
C SER A 140 -7.08 -18.44 3.51
N GLU A 141 -7.84 -18.78 2.46
CA GLU A 141 -8.41 -17.78 1.55
C GLU A 141 -9.25 -16.75 2.32
N ARG A 142 -10.05 -17.22 3.29
CA ARG A 142 -10.86 -16.36 4.15
C ARG A 142 -10.01 -15.35 4.92
N ASP A 143 -8.91 -15.80 5.52
CA ASP A 143 -8.03 -14.92 6.30
C ASP A 143 -7.26 -13.97 5.38
N ALA A 144 -6.82 -14.44 4.21
CA ALA A 144 -6.14 -13.63 3.21
C ALA A 144 -7.02 -12.46 2.74
N TRP A 145 -8.29 -12.70 2.44
CA TRP A 145 -9.25 -11.65 2.07
C TRP A 145 -9.45 -10.60 3.18
N GLN A 146 -9.22 -10.96 4.45
CA GLN A 146 -9.35 -10.07 5.59
C GLN A 146 -8.04 -9.33 5.94
N MET A 147 -6.93 -9.61 5.25
CA MET A 147 -5.68 -8.88 5.46
C MET A 147 -5.78 -7.46 4.89
N THR A 148 -5.17 -6.48 5.56
CA THR A 148 -4.88 -5.17 4.98
C THR A 148 -3.56 -5.22 4.21
N MET A 149 -3.31 -4.27 3.31
CA MET A 149 -1.99 -4.18 2.64
C MET A 149 -0.86 -3.89 3.64
N THR A 150 -1.13 -3.13 4.70
CA THR A 150 -0.16 -2.92 5.79
C THR A 150 0.21 -4.24 6.47
N GLY A 151 -0.79 -5.05 6.84
CA GLY A 151 -0.58 -6.35 7.46
C GLY A 151 0.10 -7.35 6.53
N LEU A 152 -0.31 -7.40 5.25
CA LEU A 152 0.28 -8.28 4.24
C LEU A 152 1.76 -7.97 4.01
N VAL A 153 2.09 -6.71 3.71
CA VAL A 153 3.48 -6.30 3.49
C VAL A 153 4.30 -6.49 4.76
N GLY A 154 3.72 -6.23 5.94
CA GLY A 154 4.37 -6.46 7.22
C GLY A 154 4.73 -7.92 7.43
N ALA A 155 3.78 -8.83 7.19
CA ALA A 155 4.01 -10.27 7.31
C ALA A 155 5.01 -10.79 6.27
N LEU A 156 4.96 -10.30 5.04
CA LEU A 156 5.93 -10.65 4.00
C LEU A 156 7.34 -10.18 4.36
N ARG A 157 7.51 -8.95 4.87
CA ARG A 157 8.80 -8.45 5.35
C ARG A 157 9.32 -9.22 6.56
N ALA A 158 8.43 -9.69 7.44
CA ALA A 158 8.83 -10.56 8.56
C ALA A 158 9.31 -11.93 8.06
N LYS A 159 8.63 -12.51 7.06
CA LYS A 159 9.02 -13.80 6.45
C LYS A 159 10.27 -13.69 5.58
N PHE A 160 10.41 -12.57 4.87
CA PHE A 160 11.49 -12.25 3.94
C PHE A 160 12.11 -10.90 4.34
N PRO A 161 12.96 -10.87 5.37
CA PRO A 161 13.58 -9.64 5.83
C PRO A 161 14.39 -8.97 4.70
N PRO A 162 14.29 -7.65 4.52
CA PRO A 162 15.13 -6.93 3.57
C PRO A 162 16.61 -7.15 3.96
N SER A 163 17.44 -7.59 3.02
CA SER A 163 18.84 -7.89 3.32
C SER A 163 19.70 -6.63 3.29
N GLN A 164 20.79 -6.58 4.07
CA GLN A 164 21.80 -5.50 3.95
C GLN A 164 22.37 -5.41 2.52
N ASN A 165 22.38 -6.52 1.78
CA ASN A 165 22.85 -6.62 0.39
C ASN A 165 21.91 -5.96 -0.63
N ASP A 166 20.70 -5.57 -0.23
CA ASP A 166 19.73 -4.86 -1.07
C ASP A 166 19.81 -3.33 -0.89
N SER A 167 20.74 -2.85 -0.05
CA SER A 167 21.03 -1.42 0.07
C SER A 167 21.78 -0.93 -1.16
N PRO A 168 21.52 0.29 -1.66
CA PRO A 168 22.27 0.87 -2.78
C PRO A 168 23.77 0.83 -2.50
N GLY A 169 24.53 0.16 -3.36
CA GLY A 169 25.99 0.01 -3.23
C GLY A 169 26.48 -1.19 -2.44
N ALA A 170 25.61 -2.03 -1.86
CA ALA A 170 26.06 -3.20 -1.09
C ALA A 170 26.71 -4.31 -1.95
N LYS A 171 26.47 -4.30 -3.26
CA LYS A 171 27.18 -5.13 -4.25
C LYS A 171 28.19 -4.34 -5.10
N ALA A 172 28.31 -3.03 -4.88
CA ALA A 172 29.30 -2.22 -5.60
C ALA A 172 30.68 -2.53 -5.00
N PRO A 173 31.70 -2.84 -5.82
CA PRO A 173 33.06 -2.96 -5.34
C PRO A 173 33.46 -1.66 -4.64
N SER A 174 34.13 -1.78 -3.50
CA SER A 174 34.78 -0.64 -2.85
C SER A 174 35.77 0.02 -3.82
N LYS A 175 36.12 1.28 -3.55
CA LYS A 175 37.12 2.00 -4.34
C LYS A 175 38.44 1.23 -4.46
N ALA A 176 38.86 0.57 -3.38
CA ALA A 176 40.07 -0.26 -3.36
C ALA A 176 39.94 -1.49 -4.26
N GLU A 177 38.80 -2.19 -4.22
CA GLU A 177 38.54 -3.35 -5.08
C GLU A 177 38.46 -2.95 -6.57
N MET A 178 37.92 -1.77 -6.87
CA MET A 178 37.88 -1.21 -8.22
C MET A 178 39.28 -0.84 -8.72
N GLU A 179 40.10 -0.20 -7.88
CA GLU A 179 41.50 0.11 -8.20
C GLU A 179 42.32 -1.16 -8.43
N GLU A 180 42.11 -2.22 -7.63
CA GLU A 180 42.78 -3.50 -7.78
C GLU A 180 42.35 -4.23 -9.08
N ALA A 181 41.06 -4.16 -9.42
CA ALA A 181 40.54 -4.70 -10.67
C ALA A 181 41.12 -4.00 -11.90
N LEU A 182 41.23 -2.67 -11.87
CA LEU A 182 41.89 -1.89 -12.93
C LEU A 182 43.38 -2.21 -13.03
N ALA A 183 44.08 -2.30 -11.90
CA ALA A 183 45.50 -2.68 -11.88
C ALA A 183 45.73 -4.11 -12.39
N TRP A 184 44.79 -5.03 -12.16
CA TRP A 184 44.82 -6.36 -12.77
C TRP A 184 44.61 -6.31 -14.28
N HIS A 185 43.63 -5.54 -14.75
CA HIS A 185 43.34 -5.34 -16.16
C HIS A 185 44.57 -4.80 -16.92
N ASP A 186 45.24 -3.79 -16.37
CA ASP A 186 46.45 -3.21 -16.96
C ASP A 186 47.61 -4.21 -17.03
N ARG A 187 47.79 -5.02 -15.97
CA ARG A 187 48.80 -6.09 -15.95
C ARG A 187 48.54 -7.15 -17.02
N VAL A 188 47.27 -7.48 -17.28
CA VAL A 188 46.88 -8.44 -18.32
C VAL A 188 47.17 -7.88 -19.71
N LEU A 189 46.81 -6.63 -19.97
CA LEU A 189 47.08 -5.97 -21.25
C LEU A 189 48.58 -5.91 -21.56
N LEU A 190 49.41 -5.52 -20.57
CA LEU A 190 50.87 -5.49 -20.73
C LEU A 190 51.44 -6.87 -21.08
N ARG A 191 50.95 -7.95 -20.45
CA ARG A 191 51.36 -9.33 -20.77
C ARG A 191 50.93 -9.77 -22.16
N GLN A 192 49.80 -9.28 -22.68
CA GLN A 192 49.31 -9.61 -24.02
C GLN A 192 50.08 -8.86 -25.12
N SER A 193 50.41 -7.59 -24.89
CA SER A 193 51.25 -6.77 -25.78
C SER A 193 52.68 -7.31 -25.87
N SER A 194 53.23 -7.83 -24.77
CA SER A 194 54.58 -8.40 -24.72
C SER A 194 54.70 -9.78 -25.39
N ARG A 195 53.58 -10.45 -25.69
CA ARG A 195 53.56 -11.77 -26.37
C ARG A 195 53.45 -11.67 -27.90
N HIS A 196 53.26 -10.46 -28.43
CA HIS A 196 53.13 -10.18 -29.86
C HIS A 196 54.33 -9.40 -30.43
N ASN A 197 55.42 -9.29 -29.66
CA ASN A 197 56.77 -8.88 -30.09
C ASN A 197 57.71 -10.07 -29.87
#